data_AF-A0A924KPD3-F1
#
_entry.id   AF-A0A924KPD3-F1
#
_cell.length_a   1.000
_cell.length_b   1.000
_cell.length_c   1.000
_cell.angle_alpha   90.00
_cell.angle_beta   90.00
_cell.angle_gamma   90.00
#
_symmetry.space_group_name_H-M   'P 1'
#
loop_
_entity.id
_entity.type
_entity.pdbx_description
1 polymer ?
#
loop_
_entity_poly.entity_id
_entity_poly.type
_entity_poly.pdbx_seq_one_letter_code
_entity_poly.pdbx_strand_id
1 'polypeptide(L)' 'DVVIIPAEDGGYVLIGMRRWVPQALQDIAWSTDQVLAQTRAQLLACGASWQELPALWDVDEPADWARLQAWLG' A
#
# COMPACT_ATOMS: atom_id res chain seq x y z
N ASP A 1 2.79 -4.52 13.81
CA ASP A 1 2.45 -3.15 14.28
C ASP A 1 1.66 -2.38 13.25
N VAL A 2 2.08 -2.52 12.00
CA VAL A 2 1.37 -2.01 10.83
C VAL A 2 0.82 -3.19 10.02
N VAL A 3 -0.32 -3.00 9.37
CA VAL A 3 -0.83 -3.89 8.32
C VAL A 3 -0.91 -3.08 7.03
N ILE A 4 -0.53 -3.70 5.91
CA ILE A 4 -0.58 -3.07 4.59
C ILE A 4 -1.33 -4.00 3.63
N ILE A 5 -2.20 -3.43 2.79
CA ILE A 5 -2.71 -4.07 1.60
C ILE A 5 -2.01 -3.40 0.41
N PRO A 6 -1.01 -4.05 -0.22
CA PRO A 6 -0.32 -3.51 -1.38
C PRO A 6 -1.30 -3.21 -2.52
N ALA A 7 -1.03 -2.14 -3.26
CA ALA A 7 -1.63 -1.90 -4.56
C ALA A 7 -0.67 -2.43 -5.65
N GLU A 8 -1.22 -2.89 -6.78
CA GLU A 8 -0.43 -3.41 -7.91
C GLU A 8 0.43 -2.33 -8.59
N ASP A 9 0.10 -1.05 -8.43
CA ASP A 9 0.78 0.10 -9.02
C ASP A 9 2.01 0.58 -8.22
N GLY A 10 2.33 -0.08 -7.10
CA GLY A 10 3.44 0.28 -6.22
C GLY A 10 3.04 1.12 -5.00
N GLY A 11 1.75 1.47 -4.87
CA GLY A 11 1.15 2.05 -3.68
C GLY A 11 0.63 1.02 -2.68
N TYR A 12 -0.37 1.44 -1.91
CA TYR A 12 -1.17 0.56 -1.06
C TYR A 12 -2.61 1.04 -1.00
N VAL A 13 -3.55 0.10 -1.11
CA VAL A 13 -5.00 0.34 -0.94
C VAL A 13 -5.31 0.66 0.53
N LEU A 14 -4.51 0.11 1.45
CA LEU A 14 -4.69 0.33 2.88
C LEU A 14 -3.36 0.27 3.64
N ILE A 15 -3.22 1.18 4.60
CA ILE A 15 -2.29 1.07 5.72
C ILE A 15 -3.05 1.22 7.03
N GLY A 16 -2.89 0.27 7.95
CA GLY A 16 -3.49 0.27 9.27
C GLY A 16 -2.43 0.17 10.35
N MET A 17 -2.60 0.90 11.45
CA MET A 17 -1.61 0.91 12.53
C MET A 17 -2.26 0.59 13.88
N ARG A 18 -1.74 -0.43 14.58
CA ARG A 18 -2.21 -0.82 15.92
C ARG A 18 -1.81 0.19 17.00
N ARG A 19 -0.73 0.93 16.76
CA ARG A 19 -0.24 2.06 17.55
C ARG A 19 0.24 3.13 16.60
N TRP A 20 0.42 4.36 17.07
CA TRP A 20 0.93 5.44 16.23
C TRP A 20 2.38 5.18 15.78
N VAL A 21 2.61 5.06 14.47
CA VAL A 21 3.94 4.89 13.84
C VAL A 21 4.09 5.90 12.68
N PRO A 22 4.24 7.20 13.00
CA PRO A 22 4.28 8.25 11.98
C PRO A 22 5.48 8.14 11.03
N GLN A 23 6.58 7.52 11.48
CA GLN A 23 7.78 7.30 10.67
C GLN A 23 7.49 6.53 9.39
N ALA A 24 6.51 5.62 9.42
CA ALA A 24 6.10 4.84 8.25
C ALA A 24 5.60 5.71 7.08
N LEU A 25 5.25 6.97 7.33
CA LEU A 25 4.70 7.92 6.37
C LEU A 25 5.64 9.11 6.10
N GLN A 26 6.84 9.11 6.67
CA GLN A 26 7.82 10.20 6.50
C GLN A 26 8.64 10.00 5.23
N ASP A 27 9.02 11.10 4.59
CA ASP A 27 9.91 11.13 3.42
C ASP A 27 9.45 10.22 2.25
N ILE A 28 8.13 10.08 2.08
CA ILE A 28 7.52 9.31 0.99
C ILE A 28 7.27 10.23 -0.21
N ALA A 29 7.72 9.79 -1.39
CA ALA A 29 7.39 10.38 -2.67
C ALA A 29 5.97 9.94 -3.08
N TRP A 30 4.97 10.62 -2.54
CA TRP A 30 3.56 10.36 -2.84
C TRP A 30 3.25 10.47 -4.33
N SER A 31 2.22 9.74 -4.77
CA SER A 31 1.80 9.65 -6.18
C SER A 31 2.87 9.05 -7.10
N THR A 32 3.65 8.09 -6.60
CA THR A 32 4.63 7.32 -7.38
C THR A 32 4.51 5.83 -7.08
N ASP A 33 5.06 5.00 -7.96
CA ASP A 33 5.19 3.55 -7.79
C ASP A 33 6.18 3.12 -6.69
N GLN A 34 6.83 4.10 -6.04
CA GLN A 34 7.82 3.85 -4.99
C GLN A 34 7.23 3.93 -3.57
N VAL A 35 5.95 4.31 -3.43
CA VAL A 35 5.32 4.57 -2.13
C VAL A 35 5.44 3.36 -1.18
N LEU A 36 5.11 2.15 -1.64
CA LEU A 36 5.20 0.94 -0.82
C LEU A 36 6.64 0.59 -0.46
N ALA A 37 7.57 0.71 -1.41
CA ALA A 37 8.98 0.43 -1.20
C ALA A 37 9.59 1.38 -0.14
N GLN A 38 9.28 2.67 -0.23
CA GLN A 38 9.74 3.68 0.73
C GLN A 38 9.10 3.47 2.11
N THR A 39 7.80 3.14 2.15
CA THR A 39 7.11 2.82 3.42
C THR A 39 7.76 1.61 4.11
N ARG A 40 8.08 0.54 3.38
CA ARG A 40 8.82 -0.62 3.91
C ARG A 40 10.19 -0.23 4.45
N ALA A 41 10.92 0.63 3.74
CA ALA A 41 12.22 1.14 4.20
C ALA A 41 12.08 1.90 5.52
N GLN A 42 11.06 2.74 5.66
CA GLN A 42 10.81 3.47 6.91
C GLN A 42 10.40 2.56 8.06
N LEU A 43 9.54 1.56 7.81
CA LEU A 43 9.15 0.56 8.80
C LEU A 43 10.36 -0.23 9.31
N LEU A 44 11.25 -0.63 8.39
CA LEU A 44 12.52 -1.28 8.73
C LEU A 44 13.41 -0.35 9.56
N ALA A 45 13.59 0.90 9.13
CA ALA A 45 14.45 1.88 9.80
C ALA A 45 13.99 2.22 11.23
N CYS A 46 12.68 2.30 11.46
CA CYS A 46 12.12 2.55 12.80
C CYS A 46 11.88 1.28 13.63
N GLY A 47 12.24 0.11 13.11
CA GLY A 47 12.11 -1.18 13.79
C GLY A 47 10.66 -1.62 14.04
N ALA A 48 9.69 -1.10 13.27
CA ALA A 48 8.31 -1.49 13.38
C ALA A 48 8.06 -2.81 12.64
N SER A 49 7.34 -3.74 13.28
CA SER A 49 6.87 -4.94 12.60
C SER A 49 5.70 -4.61 11.67
N TRP A 50 5.61 -5.24 10.51
CA TRP A 50 4.42 -5.15 9.66
C TRP A 50 4.05 -6.48 9.04
N GLN A 51 2.79 -6.57 8.61
CA GLN A 51 2.27 -7.68 7.82
C GLN A 51 1.65 -7.14 6.54
N GLU A 52 1.91 -7.83 5.44
CA GLU A 52 1.27 -7.54 4.16
C GLU A 52 0.20 -8.58 3.89
N LEU A 53 -0.97 -8.10 3.49
CA LEU A 53 -2.05 -8.93 2.98
C LEU A 53 -1.90 -9.09 1.45
N PRO A 54 -2.67 -9.98 0.81
CA PRO A 54 -2.67 -10.09 -0.65
C PRO A 54 -2.89 -8.73 -1.30
N ALA A 55 -2.14 -8.46 -2.36
CA ALA A 55 -2.28 -7.23 -3.13
C ALA A 55 -3.68 -7.12 -3.74
N LEU A 56 -4.17 -5.89 -3.86
CA LEU A 56 -5.35 -5.53 -4.61
C LEU A 56 -4.95 -4.59 -5.76
N TRP A 57 -5.83 -4.40 -6.73
CA TRP A 57 -5.67 -3.36 -7.75
C TRP A 57 -6.62 -2.21 -7.45
N ASP A 58 -6.16 -0.98 -7.66
CA ASP A 58 -7.02 0.19 -7.64
C ASP A 58 -7.75 0.33 -8.98
N VAL A 59 -8.90 1.02 -8.98
CA VAL A 59 -9.74 1.18 -10.18
C VAL A 59 -9.65 2.62 -10.63
N ASP A 60 -8.64 2.92 -11.47
CA ASP A 60 -8.31 4.28 -11.88
C ASP A 60 -8.37 4.50 -13.40
N GLU A 61 -8.05 3.48 -14.18
CA GLU A 61 -8.08 3.53 -15.64
C GLU A 61 -9.32 2.83 -16.23
N PRO A 62 -9.74 3.16 -17.47
CA PRO A 62 -10.86 2.48 -18.13
C PRO A 62 -10.69 0.95 -18.23
N ALA A 63 -9.45 0.46 -18.28
CA ALA A 63 -9.15 -0.97 -18.27
C ALA A 63 -9.51 -1.65 -16.93
N ASP A 64 -9.35 -0.93 -15.81
CA ASP A 64 -9.66 -1.45 -14.48
C ASP A 64 -11.16 -1.64 -14.29
N TRP A 65 -11.98 -0.81 -14.94
CA TRP A 65 -13.43 -0.99 -14.97
C TRP A 65 -13.81 -2.32 -15.62
N ALA A 66 -13.23 -2.63 -16.79
CA ALA A 66 -13.48 -3.91 -17.47
C ALA A 66 -13.03 -5.10 -16.61
N ARG A 67 -11.89 -4.97 -15.91
CA ARG A 67 -11.41 -5.97 -14.95
C ARG A 67 -12.38 -6.15 -13.77
N LEU A 68 -12.88 -5.05 -13.21
CA LEU A 68 -13.85 -5.08 -12.11
C LEU A 68 -15.16 -5.76 -12.53
N GLN A 69 -15.67 -5.47 -13.73
CA GLN A 69 -16.87 -6.12 -14.25
C GLN A 69 -16.68 -7.65 -14.36
N ALA A 70 -15.50 -8.10 -14.81
CA ALA A 70 -15.18 -9.53 -14.87
C ALA A 70 -15.02 -10.18 -13.49
N TRP A 71 -14.56 -9.42 -12.47
CA TRP A 71 -14.42 -9.91 -11.10
C TRP A 71 -15.75 -10.07 -10.35
N LEU A 72 -16.76 -9.27 -10.69
CA LEU A 72 -18.10 -9.31 -10.07
C LEU A 72 -19.03 -10.39 -10.65
N GLY A 73 -18.69 -10.94 -11.82
CA GLY A 73 -19.47 -11.98 -12.52
C GLY A 73 -19.07 -13.38 -12.10
#